data_AF-A0A975LIV7-F1
#
_entry.id   AF-A0A975LIV7-F1
#
_cell.length_a   1.000
_cell.length_b   1.000
_cell.length_c   1.000
_cell.angle_alpha   90.00
_cell.angle_beta   90.00
_cell.angle_gamma   90.00
#
_symmetry.space_group_name_H-M   'P 1'
#
loop_
_entity.id
_entity.type
_entity.pdbx_description
1 polymer ?
#
loop_
_entity_poly.entity_id
_entity_poly.type
_entity_poly.pdbx_seq_one_letter_code
_entity_poly.pdbx_strand_id
1 'polypeptide(L)'
;MSVITESLENYPIIIISNFVACEYEMEFDWKYAREFKLGEVVYYVDDYKDENIRNEHLQWMVKFRTKDGGIYSASQLYFVTEDAWKDIEEYIKSNLDDL
;
A
#
# COMPACT_ATOMS: atom_id res chain seq x y z
N MET A 1 0.08 12.46 -2.57
CA MET A 1 0.44 11.91 -3.88
C MET A 1 -0.15 10.53 -3.98
N SER A 2 -0.82 10.22 -5.10
CA SER A 2 -1.58 8.97 -5.24
C SER A 2 -0.72 7.94 -5.97
N VAL A 3 -0.56 6.75 -5.38
CA VAL A 3 0.32 5.71 -5.94
C VAL A 3 -0.13 5.26 -7.32
N ILE A 4 -1.45 5.18 -7.57
CA ILE A 4 -2.02 4.70 -8.85
C ILE A 4 -1.75 5.66 -10.02
N THR A 5 -1.54 6.96 -9.75
CA THR A 5 -1.31 7.95 -10.81
C THR A 5 0.17 8.20 -11.10
N GLU A 6 1.05 7.82 -10.18
CA GLU A 6 2.45 8.26 -10.19
C GLU A 6 3.45 7.10 -10.25
N SER A 7 3.03 5.88 -9.88
CA SER A 7 3.91 4.72 -9.83
C SER A 7 3.96 4.01 -11.19
N LEU A 8 5.17 3.60 -11.58
CA LEU A 8 5.37 2.63 -12.65
C LEU A 8 5.47 1.22 -12.06
N GLU A 9 5.32 0.20 -12.89
CA GLU A 9 5.53 -1.19 -12.48
C GLU A 9 6.92 -1.35 -11.81
N ASN A 10 6.95 -2.07 -10.69
CA ASN A 10 8.11 -2.30 -9.83
C ASN A 10 8.63 -1.05 -9.07
N TYR A 11 7.93 0.09 -9.13
CA TYR A 11 8.27 1.25 -8.32
C TYR A 11 8.01 0.98 -6.82
N PRO A 12 8.91 1.38 -5.90
CA PRO A 12 8.70 1.18 -4.47
C PRO A 12 7.59 2.09 -3.93
N ILE A 13 6.68 1.50 -3.16
CA ILE A 13 5.62 2.20 -2.44
C ILE A 13 5.64 1.77 -0.96
N ILE A 14 5.18 2.66 -0.08
CA ILE A 14 5.28 2.49 1.37
C ILE A 14 3.90 2.30 1.97
N ILE A 15 3.78 1.34 2.88
CA ILE A 15 2.56 1.08 3.64
C ILE A 15 2.41 2.11 4.78
N ILE A 16 1.26 2.78 4.87
CA ILE A 16 1.00 3.85 5.87
C ILE A 16 -0.03 3.48 6.94
N SER A 17 -0.53 2.25 6.95
CA SER A 17 -1.36 1.70 8.03
C SER A 17 -1.25 0.18 8.04
N ASN A 18 -1.36 -0.43 9.22
CA ASN A 18 -1.38 -1.88 9.33
C ASN A 18 -2.66 -2.45 8.68
N PHE A 19 -2.53 -3.60 8.01
CA PHE A 19 -3.67 -4.36 7.48
C PHE A 19 -3.31 -5.84 7.32
N VAL A 20 -4.32 -6.64 6.99
CA VAL A 20 -4.15 -8.06 6.66
C VAL A 20 -4.67 -8.34 5.25
N ALA A 21 -3.98 -9.17 4.49
CA ALA A 21 -4.42 -9.59 3.17
C ALA A 21 -3.96 -11.02 2.87
N CYS A 22 -4.73 -11.71 2.04
CA CYS A 22 -4.29 -12.95 1.39
C CYS A 22 -3.64 -12.62 0.04
N GLU A 23 -2.91 -13.57 -0.54
CA GLU A 23 -2.37 -13.39 -1.88
C GLU A 23 -3.48 -13.11 -2.89
N TYR A 24 -3.14 -12.36 -3.94
CA TYR A 24 -4.06 -11.95 -4.99
C TYR A 24 -4.76 -13.17 -5.61
N GLU A 25 -6.06 -13.04 -5.91
CA GLU A 25 -6.97 -14.11 -6.36
C GLU A 25 -7.33 -15.19 -5.32
N MET A 26 -6.77 -15.14 -4.11
CA MET A 26 -7.23 -15.99 -3.00
C MET A 26 -8.42 -15.34 -2.28
N GLU A 27 -9.43 -16.15 -1.95
CA GLU A 27 -10.43 -15.75 -0.96
C GLU A 27 -9.78 -15.52 0.39
N PHE A 28 -10.33 -14.57 1.16
CA PHE A 28 -9.81 -14.26 2.47
C PHE A 28 -9.98 -15.44 3.44
N ASP A 29 -8.87 -15.91 4.00
CA ASP A 29 -8.82 -16.89 5.08
C ASP A 29 -7.69 -16.51 6.04
N TRP A 30 -8.02 -16.36 7.33
CA TRP A 30 -7.07 -16.04 8.39
C TRP A 30 -5.87 -16.98 8.46
N LYS A 31 -6.03 -18.23 8.03
CA LYS A 31 -4.93 -19.22 7.99
C LYS A 31 -3.83 -18.84 6.98
N TYR A 32 -4.21 -18.18 5.89
CA TYR A 32 -3.31 -17.79 4.80
C TYR A 32 -3.07 -16.28 4.74
N ALA A 33 -3.77 -15.50 5.58
CA ALA A 33 -3.61 -14.06 5.66
C ALA A 33 -2.22 -13.71 6.21
N ARG A 34 -1.56 -12.76 5.53
CA ARG A 34 -0.34 -12.10 5.97
C ARG A 34 -0.70 -10.76 6.59
N GLU A 35 -0.02 -10.42 7.68
CA GLU A 35 -0.06 -9.07 8.25
C GLU A 35 0.98 -8.17 7.58
N PHE A 36 0.56 -6.96 7.24
CA PHE A 36 1.38 -5.90 6.67
C PHE A 36 1.47 -4.74 7.65
N LYS A 37 2.68 -4.22 7.86
CA LYS A 37 2.98 -3.18 8.83
C LYS A 37 3.25 -1.82 8.19
N LEU A 38 2.93 -0.77 8.94
CA LEU A 38 3.35 0.60 8.64
C LEU A 38 4.86 0.67 8.42
N GLY A 39 5.27 1.38 7.36
CA GLY A 39 6.65 1.56 6.93
C GLY A 39 7.21 0.43 6.06
N GLU A 40 6.47 -0.67 5.84
CA GLU A 40 6.92 -1.71 4.92
C GLU A 40 7.00 -1.19 3.48
N VAL A 41 8.11 -1.51 2.81
CA VAL A 41 8.32 -1.25 1.38
C VAL A 41 7.79 -2.43 0.57
N VAL A 42 6.90 -2.15 -0.37
CA VAL A 42 6.43 -3.10 -1.37
C VAL A 42 6.58 -2.50 -2.76
N TYR A 43 6.37 -3.29 -3.80
CA TYR A 43 6.58 -2.86 -5.18
C TYR A 43 5.26 -2.80 -5.91
N TYR A 44 4.97 -1.66 -6.52
CA TYR A 44 3.79 -1.47 -7.35
C TYR A 44 3.77 -2.50 -8.50
N VAL A 45 2.60 -3.09 -8.77
CA VAL A 45 2.41 -3.99 -9.91
C VAL A 45 1.39 -3.40 -10.86
N ASP A 46 0.19 -3.13 -10.37
CA ASP A 46 -0.93 -2.63 -11.17
C ASP A 46 -2.00 -2.03 -10.24
N ASP A 47 -3.06 -1.47 -10.82
CA ASP A 47 -4.24 -1.02 -10.11
C ASP A 47 -5.53 -1.48 -10.80
N TYR A 48 -6.59 -1.62 -10.01
CA TYR A 48 -7.89 -2.00 -10.54
C TYR A 48 -9.01 -1.48 -9.67
N LYS A 49 -10.21 -1.43 -10.26
CA LYS A 49 -11.44 -1.04 -9.59
C LYS A 49 -12.20 -2.30 -9.15
N ASP A 50 -12.41 -2.48 -7.85
CA ASP A 50 -13.26 -3.54 -7.28
C ASP A 50 -14.71 -3.06 -7.19
N GLU A 51 -15.53 -3.54 -8.13
CA GLU A 51 -16.96 -3.18 -8.23
C GLU A 51 -17.81 -3.72 -7.05
N ASN A 52 -17.28 -4.62 -6.23
CA ASN A 52 -17.99 -5.13 -5.04
C ASN A 52 -17.95 -4.15 -3.86
N ILE A 53 -17.05 -3.17 -3.89
CA ILE A 53 -16.95 -2.14 -2.86
C ILE A 53 -18.00 -1.06 -3.13
N ARG A 54 -18.94 -0.87 -2.19
CA ARG A 54 -20.08 0.06 -2.35
C ARG A 54 -19.69 1.53 -2.53
N ASN A 55 -18.54 1.91 -2.00
CA ASN A 55 -18.13 3.30 -1.90
C ASN A 55 -17.07 3.61 -2.95
N GLU A 56 -17.41 4.44 -3.92
CA GLU A 56 -16.64 4.62 -5.16
C GLU A 56 -15.16 5.00 -4.92
N HIS A 57 -14.88 5.88 -3.96
CA HIS A 57 -13.49 6.26 -3.67
C HIS A 57 -12.65 5.14 -3.03
N LEU A 58 -13.31 4.12 -2.46
CA LEU A 58 -12.67 2.95 -1.88
C LEU A 58 -12.52 1.79 -2.87
N GLN A 59 -13.08 1.90 -4.08
CA GLN A 59 -13.05 0.83 -5.08
C GLN A 59 -11.66 0.63 -5.69
N TRP A 60 -10.78 1.63 -5.64
CA TRP A 60 -9.44 1.50 -6.20
C TRP A 60 -8.53 0.67 -5.29
N MET A 61 -8.08 -0.43 -5.86
CA MET A 61 -7.19 -1.40 -5.26
C MET A 61 -5.82 -1.31 -5.93
N VAL A 62 -4.77 -1.38 -5.14
CA VAL A 62 -3.39 -1.46 -5.60
C VAL A 62 -2.96 -2.91 -5.52
N LYS A 63 -2.52 -3.47 -6.65
CA LYS A 63 -1.82 -4.75 -6.71
C LYS A 63 -0.34 -4.48 -6.48
N PHE A 64 0.25 -5.21 -5.54
CA PHE A 64 1.64 -5.01 -5.15
C PHE A 64 2.35 -6.34 -4.92
N ARG A 65 3.67 -6.31 -5.08
CA ARG A 65 4.57 -7.44 -4.85
C ARG A 65 5.43 -7.18 -3.63
N THR A 66 5.55 -8.17 -2.77
CA THR A 66 6.44 -8.14 -1.60
C THR A 66 7.87 -8.54 -1.98
N LYS A 67 8.84 -8.28 -1.10
CA LYS A 67 10.26 -8.61 -1.35
C LYS A 67 10.51 -10.11 -1.57
N ASP A 68 9.71 -10.95 -0.93
CA ASP A 68 9.70 -12.41 -1.07
C ASP A 68 8.94 -12.91 -2.32
N GLY A 69 8.40 -11.99 -3.14
CA GLY A 69 7.80 -12.29 -4.43
C GLY A 69 6.30 -12.55 -4.40
N GLY A 70 5.68 -12.63 -3.22
CA GLY A 70 4.23 -12.76 -3.09
C GLY A 70 3.49 -11.55 -3.64
N ILE A 71 2.33 -11.77 -4.27
CA ILE A 71 1.52 -10.72 -4.87
C ILE A 71 0.22 -10.61 -4.10
N TYR A 72 -0.15 -9.38 -3.77
CA TYR A 72 -1.29 -9.06 -2.92
C TYR A 72 -2.03 -7.85 -3.48
N SER A 73 -3.21 -7.55 -2.93
CA SER A 73 -3.95 -6.34 -3.24
C SER A 73 -4.58 -5.74 -2.00
N ALA A 74 -4.56 -4.42 -1.89
CA ALA A 74 -5.25 -3.68 -0.84
C ALA A 74 -5.73 -2.33 -1.35
N SER A 75 -6.59 -1.65 -0.59
CA SER A 75 -7.07 -0.32 -0.96
C SER A 75 -5.93 0.66 -1.17
N GLN A 76 -6.05 1.55 -2.17
CA GLN A 76 -5.07 2.63 -2.42
C GLN A 76 -4.75 3.47 -1.17
N LEU A 77 -5.67 3.53 -0.20
CA LEU A 77 -5.52 4.30 1.03
C LEU A 77 -4.41 3.79 1.96
N TYR A 78 -3.90 2.59 1.74
CA TYR A 78 -2.83 2.01 2.53
C TYR A 78 -1.44 2.39 2.06
N PHE A 79 -1.31 3.14 0.96
CA PHE A 79 -0.02 3.34 0.30
C PHE A 79 0.29 4.81 0.04
N VAL A 80 1.58 5.13 0.07
CA VAL A 80 2.15 6.37 -0.48
C VAL A 80 3.37 6.06 -1.33
N THR A 81 3.76 7.00 -2.19
CA THR A 81 5.03 6.91 -2.93
C THR A 81 6.21 7.09 -1.97
N GLU A 82 7.39 6.58 -2.35
CA GLU A 82 8.60 6.74 -1.54
C GLU A 82 8.96 8.22 -1.29
N ASP A 83 8.76 9.08 -2.30
CA ASP A 83 9.05 10.52 -2.16
C ASP A 83 8.08 11.20 -1.18
N ALA A 84 6.79 10.88 -1.23
CA ALA A 84 5.83 11.38 -0.24
C ALA A 84 6.17 10.91 1.18
N TRP A 85 6.69 9.69 1.33
CA TRP A 85 7.13 9.17 2.61
C TRP A 85 8.35 9.94 3.15
N LYS A 86 9.34 10.25 2.31
CA LYS A 86 10.49 11.08 2.68
C LYS A 86 10.06 12.46 3.16
N ASP A 87 9.14 13.11 2.44
CA ASP A 87 8.61 14.43 2.84
C ASP A 87 7.95 14.38 4.23
N ILE A 88 7.18 13.31 4.51
CA ILE A 88 6.56 13.08 5.82
C ILE A 88 7.62 12.88 6.89
N GLU A 89 8.62 12.04 6.65
CA GLU A 89 9.71 11.80 7.60
C GLU A 89 10.50 13.06 7.90
N GLU A 90 10.83 13.86 6.89
CA GLU A 90 11.56 15.12 7.04
C GLU A 90 10.75 16.14 7.85
N TYR A 91 9.44 16.25 7.58
CA TYR A 91 8.55 17.09 8.36
C TYR A 91 8.52 16.66 9.83
N ILE A 92 8.34 15.36 10.09
CA ILE A 92 8.29 14.82 11.44
C ILE A 92 9.62 15.06 12.17
N LYS A 93 10.77 14.75 11.55
CA LYS A 93 12.10 14.97 12.13
C LYS A 93 12.32 16.45 12.48
N SER A 94 11.95 17.35 11.59
CA SER A 94 12.16 18.79 11.77
C SER A 94 11.27 19.42 12.85
N ASN A 95 10.15 18.78 13.21
CA ASN A 95 9.17 19.32 14.17
C ASN A 95 9.10 18.52 15.49
N LEU A 96 9.80 17.39 15.59
CA LEU A 96 9.91 16.62 16.84
C LEU A 96 11.03 17.13 17.75
N ASP A 97 12.05 17.81 17.21
CA ASP A 97 13.11 18.44 18.02
C ASP A 97 12.59 19.67 18.82
N ASP A 98 11.38 20.15 18.50
CA ASP A 98 10.70 21.28 19.15
C ASP A 98 9.62 20.86 20.19
N LEU A 99 9.46 19.55 20.45
CA LEU A 99 8.50 18.97 21.42
C LEU A 99 9.20 18.36 22.64
#